data_AF-M0L8L8-F1
#
_entry.id   AF-M0L8L8-F1
#
_cell.length_a   1.000
_cell.length_b   1.000
_cell.length_c   1.000
_cell.angle_alpha   90.00
_cell.angle_beta   90.00
_cell.angle_gamma   90.00
#
_symmetry.space_group_name_H-M   'P 1'
#
loop_
_entity.id
_entity.type
_entity.pdbx_description
1 polymer ?
#
loop_
_entity_poly.entity_id
_entity_poly.type
_entity_poly.pdbx_seq_one_letter_code
_entity_poly.pdbx_strand_id
1 'polypeptide(L)'
;MPYELDSAGTTAEQGEDKSESDDGGGLESSLGMTIPDDHVGAFVAEALEDPERATTWDDVVDTMVAPAARDAWAELSPVEQATEVLSKAAEFDQRAIEHFEAVPLDGDRSEAETDIDEGLRCRRNADTFRDGVAAAYGDGRLDDEGLVDALEAAEFDTEVIAEREDLIERIDSVFEIDYRPYGGTLMDDDDGPEPDTEHGETW
;
A
#
# COMPACT_ATOMS: atom_id res chain seq x y z
N MET A 1 20.35 -21.98 -59.16
CA MET A 1 19.99 -23.34 -58.71
C MET A 1 20.07 -23.34 -57.19
N PRO A 2 19.04 -23.80 -56.49
CA PRO A 2 17.88 -23.02 -56.04
C PRO A 2 17.81 -23.03 -54.49
N TYR A 3 16.95 -22.25 -53.84
CA TYR A 3 15.58 -22.68 -53.52
C TYR A 3 14.58 -21.52 -53.67
N GLU A 4 13.56 -21.78 -54.48
CA GLU A 4 12.26 -21.11 -54.50
C GLU A 4 11.44 -21.56 -53.28
N LEU A 5 10.70 -20.63 -52.68
CA LEU A 5 9.44 -20.92 -52.01
C LEU A 5 8.41 -19.91 -52.51
N ASP A 6 7.50 -20.43 -53.32
CA ASP A 6 6.30 -19.78 -53.82
C ASP A 6 5.15 -20.04 -52.83
N SER A 7 4.17 -19.13 -52.87
CA SER A 7 2.74 -19.36 -52.69
C SER A 7 2.01 -18.99 -51.38
N ALA A 8 0.92 -18.26 -51.66
CA ALA A 8 -0.28 -17.93 -50.90
C ALA A 8 -0.09 -16.92 -49.75
N GLY A 9 -0.82 -15.80 -49.68
CA GLY A 9 -2.08 -15.41 -50.30
C GLY A 9 -2.89 -14.60 -49.27
N THR A 10 -3.85 -13.79 -49.73
CA THR A 10 -4.85 -13.04 -48.95
C THR A 10 -4.35 -11.77 -48.25
N THR A 11 -5.00 -10.61 -48.29
CA THR A 11 -6.10 -10.01 -49.06
C THR A 11 -6.05 -8.54 -48.65
N ALA A 12 -6.10 -7.60 -49.60
CA ALA A 12 -6.22 -6.19 -49.29
C ALA A 12 -7.47 -5.62 -49.96
N GLU A 13 -8.23 -4.90 -49.12
CA GLU A 13 -9.07 -3.74 -49.42
C GLU A 13 -10.59 -3.87 -49.63
N GLN A 14 -11.25 -3.23 -48.65
CA GLN A 14 -12.32 -2.23 -48.74
C GLN A 14 -13.79 -2.67 -48.85
N GLY A 15 -14.58 -2.09 -47.92
CA GLY A 15 -16.02 -2.00 -48.00
C GLY A 15 -16.63 -1.61 -46.64
N GLU A 16 -16.68 -0.31 -46.35
CA GLU A 16 -17.44 0.27 -45.23
C GLU A 16 -18.92 -0.12 -45.31
N ASP A 17 -19.54 -0.45 -44.18
CA ASP A 17 -20.94 -0.08 -43.93
C ASP A 17 -21.17 0.19 -42.43
N LYS A 18 -21.83 1.30 -42.15
CA LYS A 18 -22.15 1.79 -40.81
C LYS A 18 -23.38 1.06 -40.28
N SER A 19 -23.35 0.71 -39.00
CA SER A 19 -24.57 0.64 -38.20
C SER A 19 -24.24 1.00 -36.75
N GLU A 20 -24.81 2.12 -36.32
CA GLU A 20 -24.93 2.54 -34.92
C GLU A 20 -25.95 1.64 -34.20
N SER A 21 -25.59 1.15 -33.02
CA SER A 21 -26.41 0.69 -31.89
C SER A 21 -25.40 0.53 -30.75
N ASP A 22 -25.24 1.44 -29.79
CA ASP A 22 -26.14 1.76 -28.68
C ASP A 22 -26.76 0.51 -28.03
N ASP A 23 -26.02 -0.06 -27.07
CA ASP A 23 -26.44 -0.79 -25.85
C ASP A 23 -25.12 -1.22 -25.16
N GLY A 24 -24.72 -0.79 -23.96
CA GLY A 24 -25.53 -0.56 -22.78
C GLY A 24 -25.37 -1.75 -21.82
N GLY A 25 -24.51 -1.64 -20.81
CA GLY A 25 -24.47 -2.54 -19.65
C GLY A 25 -23.22 -3.42 -19.52
N GLY A 26 -22.41 -3.37 -18.46
CA GLY A 26 -22.49 -2.57 -17.24
C GLY A 26 -21.09 -2.48 -16.63
N LEU A 27 -20.62 -1.25 -16.45
CA LEU A 27 -19.47 -0.90 -15.60
C LEU A 27 -19.97 0.14 -14.59
N GLU A 28 -21.08 -0.17 -13.95
CA GLU A 28 -21.64 0.62 -12.86
C GLU A 28 -21.29 -0.08 -11.54
N SER A 29 -20.04 0.11 -11.09
CA SER A 29 -19.64 0.18 -9.66
C SER A 29 -18.11 0.31 -9.54
N SER A 30 -17.56 1.42 -10.02
CA SER A 30 -16.55 2.18 -9.27
C SER A 30 -16.37 3.51 -9.99
N LEU A 31 -16.83 4.60 -9.39
CA LEU A 31 -16.43 5.95 -9.79
C LEU A 31 -14.97 6.11 -9.38
N GLY A 32 -14.07 5.44 -10.11
CA GLY A 32 -12.63 5.61 -9.98
C GLY A 32 -12.30 7.00 -10.50
N MET A 33 -12.24 7.97 -9.60
CA MET A 33 -11.78 9.31 -9.90
C MET A 33 -10.32 9.18 -10.35
N THR A 34 -10.03 9.43 -11.63
CA THR A 34 -8.66 9.49 -12.12
C THR A 34 -7.97 10.65 -11.44
N ILE A 35 -7.01 10.36 -10.57
CA ILE A 35 -6.19 11.37 -9.91
C ILE A 35 -5.35 12.05 -10.99
N PRO A 36 -5.40 13.39 -11.13
CA PRO A 36 -4.54 14.09 -12.09
C PRO A 36 -3.07 13.77 -11.83
N ASP A 37 -2.26 13.64 -12.88
CA ASP A 37 -0.84 13.27 -12.76
C ASP A 37 -0.07 14.20 -11.79
N ASP A 38 -0.43 15.49 -11.78
CA ASP A 38 0.12 16.53 -10.87
C ASP A 38 -0.27 16.34 -9.37
N HIS A 39 -1.11 15.35 -9.04
CA HIS A 39 -1.58 15.06 -7.69
C HIS A 39 -1.34 13.61 -7.25
N VAL A 40 -0.73 12.78 -8.10
CA VAL A 40 -0.46 11.37 -7.78
C VAL A 40 0.51 11.25 -6.62
N GLY A 41 1.59 12.04 -6.59
CA GLY A 41 2.57 12.03 -5.49
C GLY A 41 1.94 12.35 -4.13
N ALA A 42 1.14 13.42 -4.05
CA ALA A 42 0.44 13.79 -2.82
C ALA A 42 -0.53 12.70 -2.33
N PHE A 43 -1.29 12.08 -3.23
CA PHE A 43 -2.18 10.98 -2.86
C PHE A 43 -1.43 9.75 -2.36
N VAL A 44 -0.31 9.42 -3.01
CA VAL A 44 0.53 8.29 -2.64
C VAL A 44 1.20 8.54 -1.28
N ALA A 45 1.71 9.75 -1.03
CA ALA A 45 2.28 10.12 0.25
C ALA A 45 1.25 9.98 1.38
N GLU A 46 0.02 10.47 1.18
CA GLU A 46 -1.08 10.29 2.13
C GLU A 46 -1.39 8.81 2.40
N ALA A 47 -1.32 7.94 1.38
CA ALA A 47 -1.53 6.50 1.55
C ALA A 47 -0.38 5.77 2.29
N LEU A 48 0.80 6.39 2.35
CA LEU A 48 1.96 5.89 3.09
C LEU A 48 2.03 6.45 4.52
N GLU A 49 1.44 7.62 4.76
CA GLU A 49 1.42 8.30 6.05
C GLU A 49 0.59 7.53 7.10
N ASP A 50 1.15 7.41 8.31
CA ASP A 50 0.39 6.99 9.49
C ASP A 50 0.03 8.25 10.30
N PRO A 51 -1.22 8.76 10.24
CA PRO A 51 -1.58 10.06 10.81
C PRO A 51 -1.48 10.13 12.34
N GLU A 52 -1.35 8.98 13.02
CA GLU A 52 -1.16 8.92 14.47
C GLU A 52 0.33 8.85 14.85
N ARG A 53 1.21 8.75 13.85
CA ARG A 53 2.65 8.66 14.00
C ARG A 53 3.29 9.91 13.43
N ALA A 54 4.37 10.32 14.06
CA ALA A 54 5.19 11.44 13.59
C ALA A 54 6.60 10.91 13.34
N THR A 55 6.75 9.97 12.39
CA THR A 55 8.07 9.47 12.01
C THR A 55 8.71 10.50 11.10
N THR A 56 9.91 10.96 11.45
CA THR A 56 10.68 11.80 10.54
C THR A 56 11.53 10.95 9.61
N TRP A 57 11.91 11.52 8.46
CA TRP A 57 12.89 10.87 7.58
C TRP A 57 14.18 10.51 8.33
N ASP A 58 14.67 11.41 9.18
CA ASP A 58 15.90 11.17 9.96
C ASP A 58 15.76 10.00 10.94
N ASP A 59 14.58 9.78 11.53
CA ASP A 59 14.32 8.61 12.40
C ASP A 59 14.44 7.29 11.62
N VAL A 60 13.97 7.27 10.37
CA VAL A 60 14.10 6.12 9.48
C VAL A 60 15.56 5.87 9.11
N VAL A 61 16.30 6.93 8.72
CA VAL A 61 17.73 6.80 8.41
C VAL A 61 18.51 6.37 9.66
N ASP A 62 18.17 6.87 10.84
CA ASP A 62 18.76 6.47 12.12
C ASP A 62 18.55 5.00 12.46
N THR A 63 17.38 4.49 12.13
CA THR A 63 17.03 3.09 12.34
C THR A 63 17.70 2.16 11.32
N MET A 64 17.72 2.56 10.05
CA MET A 64 18.14 1.69 8.94
C MET A 64 19.65 1.75 8.66
N VAL A 65 20.25 2.93 8.79
CA VAL A 65 21.62 3.19 8.32
C VAL A 65 22.56 3.31 9.50
N ALA A 66 23.43 2.31 9.64
CA ALA A 66 24.48 2.32 10.65
C ALA A 66 25.38 3.57 10.52
N PRO A 67 25.91 4.14 11.62
CA PRO A 67 26.72 5.35 11.59
C PRO A 67 27.91 5.30 10.61
N ALA A 68 28.53 4.13 10.45
CA ALA A 68 29.66 3.93 9.54
C ALA A 68 29.29 3.91 8.05
N ALA A 69 28.00 3.79 7.72
CA ALA A 69 27.49 3.77 6.34
C ALA A 69 26.86 5.11 5.92
N ARG A 70 26.84 6.12 6.80
CA ARG A 70 26.16 7.40 6.54
C ARG A 70 26.75 8.20 5.40
N ASP A 71 28.07 8.15 5.23
CA ASP A 71 28.72 8.83 4.11
C ASP A 71 28.28 8.21 2.77
N ALA A 72 28.27 6.88 2.68
CA ALA A 72 27.81 6.16 1.49
C ALA A 72 26.31 6.40 1.23
N TRP A 73 25.50 6.43 2.28
CA TRP A 73 24.08 6.77 2.17
C TRP A 73 23.87 8.18 1.62
N ALA A 74 24.65 9.16 2.09
CA ALA A 74 24.54 10.55 1.65
C ALA A 74 24.98 10.77 0.19
N GLU A 75 25.69 9.83 -0.41
CA GLU A 75 26.06 9.85 -1.83
C GLU A 75 24.92 9.41 -2.76
N LEU A 76 23.92 8.70 -2.22
CA LEU A 76 22.72 8.31 -2.97
C LEU A 76 21.84 9.54 -3.26
N SER A 77 21.20 9.54 -4.42
CA SER A 77 20.13 10.49 -4.74
C SER A 77 18.92 10.31 -3.81
N PRO A 78 18.06 11.34 -3.65
CA PRO A 78 16.84 11.20 -2.85
C PRO A 78 15.95 10.02 -3.28
N VAL A 79 15.81 9.79 -4.58
CA VAL A 79 15.05 8.66 -5.14
C VAL A 79 15.68 7.34 -4.74
N GLU A 80 17.00 7.16 -4.93
CA GLU A 80 17.69 5.92 -4.53
C GLU A 80 17.56 5.65 -3.02
N GLN A 81 17.63 6.68 -2.18
CA GLN A 81 17.42 6.52 -0.75
C GLN A 81 15.99 6.09 -0.42
N ALA A 82 14.99 6.69 -1.07
CA ALA A 82 13.59 6.32 -0.88
C ALA A 82 13.33 4.88 -1.35
N THR A 83 13.91 4.48 -2.49
CA THR A 83 13.88 3.10 -2.98
C THR A 83 14.43 2.12 -1.95
N GLU A 84 15.61 2.38 -1.37
CA GLU A 84 16.19 1.50 -0.35
C GLU A 84 15.29 1.37 0.90
N VAL A 85 14.66 2.47 1.34
CA VAL A 85 13.71 2.45 2.45
C VAL A 85 12.46 1.62 2.11
N LEU A 86 11.89 1.81 0.92
CA LEU A 86 10.70 1.09 0.46
C LEU A 86 10.97 -0.41 0.26
N SER A 87 12.12 -0.76 -0.33
CA SER A 87 12.55 -2.16 -0.44
C SER A 87 12.71 -2.80 0.95
N LYS A 88 13.21 -2.04 1.94
CA LYS A 88 13.28 -2.53 3.31
C LYS A 88 11.91 -2.71 3.96
N ALA A 89 10.95 -1.85 3.65
CA ALA A 89 9.56 -2.02 4.09
C ALA A 89 8.97 -3.31 3.53
N ALA A 90 9.16 -3.57 2.22
CA ALA A 90 8.69 -4.79 1.58
C ALA A 90 9.31 -6.07 2.18
N GLU A 91 10.60 -6.06 2.53
CA GLU A 91 11.23 -7.17 3.27
C GLU A 91 10.55 -7.43 4.63
N PHE A 92 10.13 -6.37 5.32
CA PHE A 92 9.41 -6.51 6.59
C PHE A 92 7.99 -7.03 6.39
N ASP A 93 7.30 -6.68 5.30
CA ASP A 93 5.98 -7.24 5.01
C ASP A 93 6.05 -8.73 4.72
N GLN A 94 7.01 -9.16 3.90
CA GLN A 94 7.22 -10.58 3.62
C GLN A 94 7.49 -11.36 4.91
N ARG A 95 8.33 -10.83 5.79
CA ARG A 95 8.58 -11.46 7.10
C ARG A 95 7.34 -11.46 8.00
N ALA A 96 6.51 -10.41 7.95
CA ALA A 96 5.26 -10.38 8.69
C ALA A 96 4.31 -11.48 8.21
N ILE A 97 4.18 -11.65 6.89
CA ILE A 97 3.42 -12.73 6.27
C ILE A 97 3.95 -14.10 6.72
N GLU A 98 5.25 -14.34 6.62
CA GLU A 98 5.88 -15.60 7.05
C GLU A 98 5.53 -15.96 8.51
N HIS A 99 5.57 -14.97 9.41
CA HIS A 99 5.18 -15.18 10.80
C HIS A 99 3.68 -15.43 10.95
N PHE A 100 2.83 -14.64 10.29
CA PHE A 100 1.37 -14.82 10.37
C PHE A 100 0.91 -16.16 9.77
N GLU A 101 1.52 -16.64 8.70
CA GLU A 101 1.26 -17.96 8.13
C GLU A 101 1.66 -19.11 9.07
N ALA A 102 2.67 -18.90 9.92
CA ALA A 102 3.13 -19.89 10.89
C ALA A 102 2.20 -20.03 12.10
N VAL A 103 1.27 -19.09 12.31
CA VAL A 103 0.37 -19.08 13.47
C VAL A 103 -0.62 -20.27 13.43
N PRO A 104 -0.62 -21.15 14.44
CA PRO A 104 -1.55 -22.28 14.50
C PRO A 104 -2.95 -21.83 14.95
N LEU A 105 -3.87 -21.60 14.00
CA LEU A 105 -5.23 -21.13 14.28
C LEU A 105 -6.09 -22.12 15.10
N ASP A 106 -5.77 -23.41 15.05
CA ASP A 106 -6.46 -24.46 15.84
C ASP A 106 -5.78 -24.71 17.20
N GLY A 107 -4.70 -24.00 17.50
CA GLY A 107 -3.84 -24.19 18.68
C GLY A 107 -4.16 -23.25 19.85
N ASP A 108 -3.40 -23.41 20.94
CA ASP A 108 -3.49 -22.52 22.08
C ASP A 108 -2.77 -21.19 21.78
N ARG A 109 -3.30 -20.07 22.31
CA ARG A 109 -2.72 -18.72 22.13
C ARG A 109 -1.23 -18.64 22.49
N SER A 110 -0.77 -19.40 23.49
CA SER A 110 0.64 -19.42 23.89
C SER A 110 1.58 -20.01 22.84
N GLU A 111 1.07 -20.86 21.94
CA GLU A 111 1.85 -21.42 20.83
C GLU A 111 1.92 -20.43 19.66
N ALA A 112 0.89 -19.58 19.51
CA ALA A 112 0.80 -18.54 18.50
C ALA A 112 1.51 -17.21 18.88
N GLU A 113 1.68 -16.95 20.19
CA GLU A 113 2.10 -15.64 20.72
C GLU A 113 3.40 -15.11 20.10
N THR A 114 4.42 -15.96 19.96
CA THR A 114 5.71 -15.53 19.40
C THR A 114 5.61 -15.08 17.95
N ASP A 115 4.88 -15.83 17.12
CA ASP A 115 4.73 -15.50 15.70
C ASP A 115 3.78 -14.31 15.50
N ILE A 116 2.73 -14.19 16.31
CA ILE A 116 1.87 -12.99 16.32
C ILE A 116 2.71 -11.75 16.67
N ASP A 117 3.50 -11.79 17.74
CA ASP A 117 4.28 -10.66 18.21
C ASP A 117 5.37 -10.24 17.21
N GLU A 118 6.11 -11.21 16.64
CA GLU A 118 7.13 -10.91 15.64
C GLU A 118 6.53 -10.45 14.30
N GLY A 119 5.38 -11.00 13.90
CA GLY A 119 4.63 -10.53 12.73
C GLY A 119 4.14 -9.09 12.89
N LEU A 120 3.53 -8.76 14.04
CA LEU A 120 3.13 -7.40 14.40
C LEU A 120 4.33 -6.44 14.46
N ARG A 121 5.46 -6.90 14.97
CA ARG A 121 6.70 -6.11 15.00
C ARG A 121 7.21 -5.82 13.59
N CYS A 122 7.24 -6.82 12.71
CA CYS A 122 7.65 -6.64 11.32
C CYS A 122 6.73 -5.66 10.59
N ARG A 123 5.40 -5.84 10.73
CA ARG A 123 4.39 -4.90 10.22
C ARG A 123 4.64 -3.46 10.66
N ARG A 124 4.82 -3.23 11.97
CA ARG A 124 5.10 -1.88 12.50
C ARG A 124 6.37 -1.26 11.91
N ASN A 125 7.40 -2.05 11.65
CA ASN A 125 8.63 -1.54 11.03
C ASN A 125 8.40 -1.15 9.56
N ALA A 126 7.67 -1.97 8.80
CA ALA A 126 7.32 -1.67 7.41
C ALA A 126 6.52 -0.36 7.32
N ASP A 127 5.50 -0.22 8.18
CA ASP A 127 4.65 0.98 8.22
C ASP A 127 5.45 2.22 8.64
N THR A 128 6.39 2.09 9.59
CA THR A 128 7.29 3.19 9.99
C THR A 128 8.16 3.68 8.83
N PHE A 129 8.62 2.77 7.98
CA PHE A 129 9.45 3.13 6.83
C PHE A 129 8.66 3.83 5.74
N ARG A 130 7.42 3.39 5.49
CA ARG A 130 6.48 4.08 4.59
C ARG A 130 6.15 5.49 5.09
N ASP A 131 5.85 5.61 6.38
CA ASP A 131 5.57 6.90 7.04
C ASP A 131 6.74 7.88 6.90
N GLY A 132 7.98 7.41 7.08
CA GLY A 132 9.16 8.25 6.85
C GLY A 132 9.35 8.69 5.39
N VAL A 133 8.94 7.87 4.40
CA VAL A 133 8.95 8.27 2.98
C VAL A 133 7.89 9.34 2.73
N ALA A 134 6.70 9.21 3.32
CA ALA A 134 5.66 10.25 3.27
C ALA A 134 6.18 11.57 3.88
N ALA A 135 6.84 11.51 5.04
CA ALA A 135 7.47 12.67 5.66
C ALA A 135 8.55 13.32 4.77
N ALA A 136 9.38 12.51 4.11
CA ALA A 136 10.39 13.01 3.18
C ALA A 136 9.76 13.75 1.98
N TYR A 137 8.63 13.27 1.46
CA TYR A 137 7.85 13.97 0.45
C TYR A 137 7.28 15.29 1.01
N GLY A 138 6.63 15.26 2.18
CA GLY A 138 6.06 16.44 2.84
C GLY A 138 7.10 17.55 3.14
N ASP A 139 8.33 17.15 3.45
CA ASP A 139 9.47 18.07 3.68
C ASP A 139 10.12 18.58 2.38
N GLY A 140 9.66 18.13 1.21
CA GLY A 140 10.19 18.50 -0.10
C GLY A 140 11.55 17.87 -0.43
N ARG A 141 11.91 16.75 0.23
CA ARG A 141 13.09 15.94 -0.12
C ARG A 141 12.83 15.11 -1.39
N LEU A 142 11.59 14.65 -1.55
CA LEU A 142 11.08 13.97 -2.74
C LEU A 142 10.00 14.86 -3.36
N ASP A 143 10.02 15.00 -4.69
CA ASP A 143 8.92 15.57 -5.45
C ASP A 143 7.97 14.46 -5.92
N ASP A 144 6.89 14.84 -6.63
CA ASP A 144 5.87 13.91 -7.10
C ASP A 144 6.46 12.82 -8.00
N GLU A 145 7.30 13.21 -8.97
CA GLU A 145 7.96 12.29 -9.91
C GLU A 145 8.93 11.37 -9.17
N GLY A 146 9.74 11.92 -8.26
CA GLY A 146 10.70 11.14 -7.48
C GLY A 146 10.06 10.13 -6.54
N LEU A 147 8.88 10.41 -5.98
CA LEU A 147 8.14 9.44 -5.16
C LEU A 147 7.60 8.27 -6.00
N VAL A 148 7.06 8.56 -7.18
CA VAL A 148 6.56 7.53 -8.11
C VAL A 148 7.72 6.67 -8.62
N ASP A 149 8.82 7.30 -9.07
CA ASP A 149 10.03 6.61 -9.53
C ASP A 149 10.60 5.70 -8.43
N ALA A 150 10.58 6.15 -7.17
CA ALA A 150 11.07 5.36 -6.05
C ALA A 150 10.21 4.11 -5.79
N LEU A 151 8.88 4.23 -5.90
CA LEU A 151 7.95 3.10 -5.76
C LEU A 151 8.07 2.08 -6.88
N GLU A 152 8.19 2.55 -8.12
CA GLU A 152 8.42 1.67 -9.27
C GLU A 152 9.75 0.94 -9.14
N ALA A 153 10.83 1.65 -8.79
CA ALA A 153 12.15 1.07 -8.62
C ALA A 153 12.24 0.10 -7.43
N ALA A 154 11.44 0.33 -6.38
CA ALA A 154 11.34 -0.56 -5.23
C ALA A 154 10.45 -1.80 -5.49
N GLU A 155 9.84 -1.90 -6.68
CA GLU A 155 8.85 -2.93 -7.02
C GLU A 155 7.72 -2.99 -5.99
N PHE A 156 7.21 -1.81 -5.58
CA PHE A 156 6.19 -1.71 -4.56
C PHE A 156 4.90 -2.46 -4.95
N ASP A 157 4.56 -3.48 -4.17
CA ASP A 157 3.43 -4.35 -4.44
C ASP A 157 2.37 -4.23 -3.34
N THR A 158 1.23 -3.66 -3.69
CA THR A 158 0.08 -3.53 -2.78
C THR A 158 -0.57 -4.88 -2.45
N GLU A 159 -0.39 -5.91 -3.29
CA GLU A 159 -0.93 -7.24 -3.03
C GLU A 159 -0.26 -7.88 -1.81
N VAL A 160 1.04 -7.63 -1.61
CA VAL A 160 1.78 -8.08 -0.41
C VAL A 160 1.19 -7.45 0.85
N ILE A 161 0.84 -6.16 0.81
CA ILE A 161 0.20 -5.49 1.95
C ILE A 161 -1.19 -6.07 2.20
N ALA A 162 -1.98 -6.29 1.15
CA ALA A 162 -3.31 -6.87 1.26
C ALA A 162 -3.26 -8.29 1.87
N GLU A 163 -2.35 -9.14 1.41
CA GLU A 163 -2.15 -10.49 1.97
C GLU A 163 -1.78 -10.44 3.46
N ARG A 164 -0.87 -9.54 3.83
CA ARG A 164 -0.50 -9.29 5.24
C ARG A 164 -1.72 -8.89 6.08
N GLU A 165 -2.57 -7.99 5.57
CA GLU A 165 -3.78 -7.53 6.29
C GLU A 165 -4.87 -8.61 6.37
N ASP A 166 -5.04 -9.45 5.34
CA ASP A 166 -5.97 -10.58 5.35
C ASP A 166 -5.57 -11.65 6.39
N LEU A 167 -4.26 -11.88 6.54
CA LEU A 167 -3.73 -12.85 7.50
C LEU A 167 -3.91 -12.37 8.95
N ILE A 168 -3.61 -11.11 9.24
CA ILE A 168 -3.79 -10.54 10.57
C ILE A 168 -5.27 -10.44 10.96
N GLU A 169 -6.17 -10.13 10.02
CA GLU A 169 -7.63 -10.16 10.26
C GLU A 169 -8.09 -11.57 10.62
N ARG A 170 -7.56 -12.60 9.93
CA ARG A 170 -7.87 -14.00 10.26
C ARG A 170 -7.36 -14.38 11.65
N ILE A 171 -6.16 -13.96 12.02
CA ILE A 171 -5.59 -14.21 13.35
C ILE A 171 -6.44 -13.51 14.42
N ASP A 172 -6.85 -12.27 14.19
CA ASP A 172 -7.70 -11.51 15.11
C ASP A 172 -9.05 -12.18 15.35
N SER A 173 -9.68 -12.71 14.30
CA SER A 173 -10.95 -13.44 14.42
C SER A 173 -10.90 -14.64 15.38
N VAL A 174 -9.71 -15.17 15.66
CA VAL A 174 -9.49 -16.33 16.55
C VAL A 174 -8.93 -15.91 17.90
N PHE A 175 -7.93 -15.03 17.91
CA PHE A 175 -7.15 -14.70 19.10
C PHE A 175 -7.46 -13.36 19.72
N GLU A 176 -8.31 -12.52 19.11
CA GLU A 176 -8.64 -11.16 19.60
C GLU A 176 -7.37 -10.36 19.89
N ILE A 177 -6.66 -9.97 18.82
CA ILE A 177 -5.40 -9.23 18.89
C ILE A 177 -5.67 -7.75 18.67
N ASP A 178 -5.02 -6.91 19.46
CA ASP A 178 -5.16 -5.46 19.32
C ASP A 178 -4.26 -4.96 18.18
N TYR A 179 -4.86 -4.62 17.04
CA TYR A 179 -4.17 -3.99 15.92
C TYR A 179 -5.07 -2.99 15.18
N ARG A 180 -4.43 -2.01 14.52
CA ARG A 180 -5.10 -1.03 13.67
C ARG A 180 -4.89 -1.39 12.19
N PRO A 181 -5.94 -1.54 11.36
CA PRO A 181 -5.80 -1.83 9.93
C PRO A 181 -4.99 -0.78 9.17
N TYR A 182 -4.20 -1.21 8.19
CA TYR A 182 -3.41 -0.31 7.34
C TYR A 182 -4.32 0.46 6.38
N GLY A 183 -4.10 1.77 6.22
CA GLY A 183 -4.88 2.62 5.31
C GLY A 183 -6.36 2.80 5.70
N GLY A 184 -6.75 2.36 6.90
CA GLY A 184 -8.06 2.70 7.44
C GLY A 184 -8.11 4.19 7.75
N THR A 185 -8.90 4.95 6.98
CA THR A 185 -9.43 6.22 7.48
C THR A 185 -10.04 5.87 8.83
N LEU A 186 -9.65 6.58 9.88
CA LEU A 186 -10.52 6.73 11.04
C LEU A 186 -11.91 6.99 10.46
N MET A 187 -12.80 6.01 10.54
CA MET A 187 -14.17 6.38 10.81
C MET A 187 -13.99 7.12 12.12
N ASP A 188 -13.89 8.45 12.05
CA ASP A 188 -14.22 9.27 13.20
C ASP A 188 -15.48 8.60 13.72
N ASP A 189 -15.42 8.05 14.93
CA ASP A 189 -16.61 7.88 15.73
C ASP A 189 -17.15 9.31 15.93
N ASP A 190 -17.72 9.88 14.88
CA ASP A 190 -18.40 11.15 14.86
C ASP A 190 -19.59 10.90 15.77
N ASP A 191 -19.41 11.39 16.99
CA ASP A 191 -20.40 11.75 17.98
C ASP A 191 -21.66 12.29 17.27
N GLY A 192 -22.49 11.36 16.81
CA GLY A 192 -23.86 11.66 16.46
C GLY A 192 -24.49 12.28 17.71
N PRO A 193 -25.07 13.49 17.64
CA PRO A 193 -25.55 14.17 18.83
C PRO A 193 -26.49 13.24 19.59
N GLU A 194 -26.21 13.05 20.89
CA GLU A 194 -27.10 12.33 21.80
C GLU A 194 -28.53 12.82 21.53
N PRO A 195 -29.51 11.94 21.29
CA PRO A 195 -30.87 12.40 21.06
C PRO A 195 -31.30 13.16 22.31
N ASP A 196 -31.50 14.47 22.15
CA ASP A 196 -32.23 15.31 23.09
C ASP A 196 -33.46 14.52 23.50
N THR A 197 -33.51 14.09 24.76
CA THR A 197 -34.70 13.46 25.33
C THR A 197 -35.71 14.59 25.50
N GLU A 198 -36.35 14.95 24.39
CA GLU A 198 -37.45 15.88 24.34
C GLU A 198 -38.53 15.35 25.27
N HIS A 199 -38.74 16.09 26.35
CA HIS A 199 -39.88 15.98 27.24
C HIS A 199 -41.18 16.11 26.42
N GLY A 200 -41.71 14.97 25.97
CA GLY A 200 -43.07 14.85 25.46
C GLY A 200 -44.05 14.59 26.60
N GLU A 201 -44.79 15.63 26.97
CA GLU A 201 -45.85 15.59 27.98
C GLU A 201 -47.04 14.70 27.57
N THR A 202 -47.84 14.36 28.59
CA THR A 202 -49.26 13.97 28.63
C THR A 202 -49.63 12.48 28.60
N TRP A 203 -50.16 12.00 29.74
CA TRP A 203 -51.61 11.87 29.97
C TRP A 203 -51.99 12.36 31.37
#